data_AF-I1BQS8-F1
#
_entry.id   AF-I1BQS8-F1
#
_cell.length_a   1.000
_cell.length_b   1.000
_cell.length_c   1.000
_cell.angle_alpha   90.00
_cell.angle_beta   90.00
_cell.angle_gamma   90.00
#
_symmetry.space_group_name_H-M   'P 1'
#
loop_
_entity.id
_entity.type
_entity.pdbx_description
1 polymer ?
#
loop_
_entity_poly.entity_id
_entity_poly.type
_entity_poly.pdbx_seq_one_letter_code
_entity_poly.pdbx_strand_id
1 'polypeptide(L)'
;MFTFRDNVILLLSWDKPTDTLAALFIYCLLCLYPKLLLLIPHIIFINILITGYNKRRQQQQQVSSSGSSKRFEHFTATLFPAFDESSPEYLRNMQNLQNMMGEMSDLYDLVASNAHHVDWSSEGKTMHIFQATLVSFFILCFTIWLIPLNIIFLVSGMCAFLLNTRFTKYLLKELMPKLTDVGQSQFNSILQWYLQLEKNLNDQANIQEMSLYENQRWWSGSGFVPHVKKERCKFTLFAYHCLTDAS
;
A
#
# COMPACT_ATOMS: atom_id res chain seq x y z
N MET A 1 6.06 27.46 -1.37
CA MET A 1 5.92 25.99 -1.36
C MET A 1 7.27 25.31 -1.09
N PHE A 2 8.37 25.79 -1.70
CA PHE A 2 9.74 25.34 -1.37
C PHE A 2 10.10 25.50 0.10
N THR A 3 9.82 26.65 0.72
CA THR A 3 10.04 26.86 2.16
C THR A 3 9.25 25.90 3.04
N PHE A 4 8.02 25.55 2.66
CA PHE A 4 7.24 24.54 3.38
C PHE A 4 7.86 23.14 3.21
N ARG A 5 8.27 22.77 1.99
CA ARG A 5 8.97 21.50 1.74
C ARG A 5 10.27 21.43 2.55
N ASP A 6 11.07 22.47 2.54
CA ASP A 6 12.33 22.56 3.29
C ASP A 6 12.09 22.50 4.80
N ASN A 7 11.07 23.19 5.30
CA ASN A 7 10.67 23.11 6.71
C ASN A 7 10.21 21.70 7.08
N VAL A 8 9.43 21.03 6.22
CA VAL A 8 9.01 19.63 6.41
C VAL A 8 10.22 18.71 6.41
N ILE A 9 11.16 18.87 5.47
CA ILE A 9 12.39 18.06 5.40
C ILE A 9 13.25 18.27 6.65
N LEU A 10 13.39 19.52 7.11
CA LEU A 10 14.15 19.87 8.31
C LEU A 10 13.48 19.34 9.60
N LEU A 11 12.15 19.33 9.62
CA LEU A 11 11.36 18.73 10.70
C LEU A 11 11.46 17.20 10.68
N LEU A 12 11.51 16.59 9.50
CA LEU A 12 11.72 15.15 9.36
C LEU A 12 13.17 14.72 9.66
N SER A 13 14.15 15.59 9.47
CA SER A 13 15.59 15.31 9.69
C SER A 13 16.05 15.44 11.14
N TRP A 14 15.13 15.80 12.06
CA TRP A 14 15.42 15.99 13.50
C TRP A 14 16.48 17.07 13.78
N ASP A 15 16.50 18.15 13.01
CA ASP A 15 17.46 19.24 13.22
C ASP A 15 17.14 20.07 14.48
N LYS A 16 15.86 20.38 14.71
CA LYS A 16 15.34 21.05 15.92
C LYS A 16 14.41 20.13 16.72
N PRO A 17 14.88 19.46 17.79
CA PRO A 17 14.11 18.41 18.46
C PRO A 17 12.82 18.90 19.13
N THR A 18 12.74 20.16 19.53
CA THR A 18 11.53 20.73 20.14
C THR A 18 10.39 20.86 19.13
N ASP A 19 10.70 21.33 17.92
CA ASP A 19 9.71 21.53 16.85
C ASP A 19 9.25 20.18 16.29
N THR A 20 10.16 19.21 16.19
CA THR A 20 9.82 17.84 15.76
C THR A 20 8.96 17.12 16.79
N LEU A 21 9.25 17.26 18.10
CA LEU A 21 8.42 16.68 19.16
C LEU A 21 7.04 17.32 19.21
N ALA A 22 6.94 18.64 19.03
CA ALA A 22 5.66 19.33 18.95
C ALA A 22 4.83 18.83 17.75
N ALA A 23 5.45 18.68 16.58
CA ALA A 23 4.79 18.13 15.40
C ALA A 23 4.41 16.66 15.56
N LEU A 24 5.25 15.84 16.21
CA LEU A 24 4.94 14.45 16.55
C LEU A 24 3.75 14.37 17.51
N PHE A 25 3.68 15.26 18.50
CA PHE A 25 2.55 15.33 19.42
C PHE A 25 1.25 15.73 18.70
N ILE A 26 1.30 16.76 17.84
CA ILE A 26 0.17 17.14 16.98
C ILE A 26 -0.26 15.98 16.09
N TYR A 27 0.71 15.26 15.50
CA TYR A 27 0.45 14.09 14.69
C TYR A 27 -0.22 12.96 15.49
N CYS A 28 0.27 12.66 16.69
CA CYS A 28 -0.34 11.67 17.59
C CYS A 28 -1.78 12.03 17.95
N LEU A 29 -2.07 13.31 18.22
CA LEU A 29 -3.44 13.78 18.47
C LEU A 29 -4.34 13.62 17.24
N LEU A 30 -3.81 13.90 16.05
CA LEU A 30 -4.52 13.75 14.79
C LEU A 30 -4.79 12.26 14.48
N CYS A 31 -3.84 11.37 14.81
CA CYS A 31 -4.00 9.92 14.71
C CYS A 31 -4.92 9.31 15.77
N LEU A 32 -5.30 10.05 16.82
CA LEU A 32 -6.30 9.59 17.80
C LEU A 32 -7.71 9.52 17.19
N TYR A 33 -7.97 10.34 16.15
CA TYR A 33 -9.23 10.39 15.41
C TYR A 33 -9.02 10.20 13.89
N PRO A 34 -8.42 9.09 13.44
CA PRO A 34 -8.11 8.87 12.02
C PRO A 34 -9.39 8.70 11.18
N LYS A 35 -10.51 8.33 11.84
CA LYS A 35 -11.83 8.22 11.23
C LYS A 35 -12.23 9.54 10.57
N LEU A 36 -11.94 10.67 11.23
CA LEU A 36 -12.28 11.99 10.72
C LEU A 36 -11.41 12.34 9.50
N LEU A 37 -10.11 12.05 9.57
CA LEU A 37 -9.18 12.32 8.47
C LEU A 37 -9.54 11.54 7.19
N LEU A 38 -9.97 10.29 7.32
CA LEU A 38 -10.34 9.43 6.18
C LEU A 38 -11.73 9.79 5.61
N LEU A 39 -12.67 10.24 6.45
CA LEU A 39 -14.00 10.67 6.01
C LEU A 39 -14.00 12.07 5.35
N ILE A 40 -13.17 13.00 5.80
CA ILE A 40 -13.11 14.38 5.28
C ILE A 40 -13.06 14.44 3.74
N PRO A 41 -12.13 13.76 3.04
CA PRO A 41 -12.04 13.86 1.59
C PRO A 41 -13.30 13.32 0.89
N HIS A 42 -13.93 12.25 1.43
CA HIS A 42 -15.18 11.72 0.88
C HIS A 42 -16.34 12.71 1.07
N ILE A 43 -16.46 13.32 2.26
CA ILE A 43 -17.49 14.33 2.55
C ILE A 43 -17.30 15.56 1.65
N ILE A 44 -16.06 16.03 1.47
CA ILE A 44 -15.76 17.16 0.58
C ILE A 44 -16.18 16.83 -0.85
N PHE A 45 -15.80 15.66 -1.36
CA PHE A 45 -16.14 15.25 -2.73
C PHE A 45 -17.66 15.15 -2.95
N ILE A 46 -18.39 14.57 -1.99
CA ILE A 46 -19.85 14.53 -1.99
C ILE A 46 -20.44 15.96 -1.98
N ASN A 47 -19.92 16.86 -1.15
CA ASN A 47 -20.37 18.26 -1.10
C ASN A 47 -20.13 19.00 -2.42
N ILE A 48 -18.99 18.77 -3.08
CA ILE A 48 -18.69 19.34 -4.39
C ILE A 48 -19.70 18.84 -5.43
N LEU A 49 -19.97 17.53 -5.46
CA LEU A 49 -20.96 16.95 -6.39
C LEU A 49 -22.37 17.50 -6.14
N ILE A 50 -22.81 17.60 -4.88
CA ILE A 50 -24.13 18.16 -4.51
C ILE A 50 -24.21 19.65 -4.89
N THR A 51 -23.16 20.43 -4.61
CA THR A 51 -23.12 21.85 -4.97
C THR A 51 -23.13 22.03 -6.48
N GLY A 52 -22.44 21.18 -7.24
CA GLY A 52 -22.49 21.14 -8.70
C GLY A 52 -23.89 20.85 -9.23
N TYR A 53 -24.60 19.89 -8.63
CA TYR A 53 -25.99 19.56 -8.98
C TYR A 53 -26.93 20.74 -8.74
N ASN A 54 -26.82 21.36 -7.55
CA ASN A 54 -27.63 22.51 -7.15
C ASN A 54 -27.38 23.72 -8.06
N LYS A 55 -26.12 24.00 -8.43
CA LYS A 55 -25.75 25.08 -9.35
C LYS A 55 -26.38 24.89 -10.72
N ARG A 56 -26.37 23.67 -11.26
CA ARG A 56 -27.04 23.35 -12.54
C ARG A 56 -28.55 23.53 -12.44
N ARG A 57 -29.19 23.05 -11.37
CA ARG A 57 -30.63 23.26 -11.12
C ARG A 57 -30.99 24.74 -11.03
N GLN A 58 -30.17 25.54 -10.34
CA GLN A 58 -30.34 26.98 -10.25
C GLN A 58 -30.17 27.66 -11.60
N GLN A 59 -29.18 27.26 -12.42
CA GLN A 59 -29.00 27.79 -13.78
C GLN A 59 -30.18 27.48 -14.71
N GLN A 60 -30.82 26.32 -14.57
CA GLN A 60 -32.06 26.01 -15.30
C GLN A 60 -33.25 26.88 -14.83
N GLN A 61 -33.24 27.36 -13.60
CA GLN A 61 -34.29 28.24 -13.04
C GLN A 61 -33.97 29.74 -13.18
N GLN A 62 -32.70 30.12 -13.31
CA GLN A 62 -32.24 31.51 -13.36
C GLN A 62 -31.84 31.91 -14.78
N VAL A 63 -32.85 32.21 -15.61
CA VAL A 63 -32.70 33.09 -16.77
C VAL A 63 -32.66 34.58 -16.35
N SER A 64 -32.58 34.88 -15.04
CA SER A 64 -32.50 36.26 -14.56
C SER A 64 -31.80 36.36 -13.20
N SER A 65 -31.00 37.41 -13.05
CA SER A 65 -30.27 37.90 -11.88
C SER A 65 -28.82 37.38 -11.68
N SER A 66 -27.89 38.14 -12.24
CA SER A 66 -26.45 38.13 -11.93
C SER A 66 -26.16 38.95 -10.66
N GLY A 67 -25.57 38.33 -9.65
CA GLY A 67 -25.23 38.95 -8.37
C GLY A 67 -23.76 38.72 -7.99
N SER A 68 -22.99 39.81 -8.05
CA SER A 68 -21.53 39.96 -7.97
C SER A 68 -20.81 39.31 -6.77
N SER A 69 -19.65 38.73 -7.10
CA SER A 69 -18.60 38.22 -6.20
C SER A 69 -17.80 39.38 -5.56
N LYS A 70 -18.08 39.71 -4.29
CA LYS A 70 -17.28 40.68 -3.50
C LYS A 70 -16.57 40.06 -2.29
N ARG A 71 -16.80 38.76 -2.03
CA ARG A 71 -16.29 38.09 -0.82
C ARG A 71 -14.87 37.54 -0.99
N PHE A 72 -14.43 37.32 -2.23
CA PHE A 72 -13.13 36.74 -2.53
C PHE A 72 -11.97 37.75 -2.40
N GLU A 73 -12.18 39.01 -2.82
CA GLU A 73 -11.13 40.07 -2.77
C GLU A 73 -10.63 40.37 -1.36
N HIS A 74 -11.53 40.35 -0.36
CA HIS A 74 -11.13 40.61 1.03
C HIS A 74 -10.26 39.51 1.62
N PHE A 75 -10.48 38.25 1.23
CA PHE A 75 -9.65 37.13 1.71
C PHE A 75 -8.25 37.18 1.10
N THR A 76 -8.14 37.50 -0.20
CA THR A 76 -6.85 37.57 -0.89
C THR A 76 -5.97 38.70 -0.36
N ALA A 77 -6.56 39.84 0.00
CA ALA A 77 -5.83 40.97 0.58
C ALA A 77 -5.27 40.66 1.99
N THR A 78 -5.94 39.80 2.77
CA THR A 78 -5.44 39.38 4.08
C THR A 78 -4.38 38.29 4.03
N LEU A 79 -4.38 37.45 2.99
CA LEU A 79 -3.44 36.34 2.86
C LEU A 79 -2.07 36.80 2.34
N PHE A 80 -2.04 37.89 1.57
CA PHE A 80 -0.84 38.44 0.94
C PHE A 80 -0.70 39.93 1.27
N PRO A 81 -0.12 40.29 2.43
CA PRO A 81 0.16 41.69 2.74
C PRO A 81 1.19 42.24 1.74
N ALA A 82 0.98 43.47 1.26
CA ALA A 82 1.93 44.15 0.38
C ALA A 82 3.21 44.49 1.15
N PHE A 83 4.36 43.96 0.70
CA PHE A 83 5.67 44.24 1.26
C PHE A 83 6.32 45.43 0.53
N ASP A 84 7.24 46.13 1.20
CA ASP A 84 8.03 47.20 0.59
C ASP A 84 8.94 46.64 -0.53
N GLU A 85 8.85 47.27 -1.71
CA GLU A 85 9.45 46.82 -2.98
C GLU A 85 10.98 46.87 -2.97
N SER A 86 11.57 47.62 -2.04
CA SER A 86 13.02 47.74 -1.86
C SER A 86 13.65 46.63 -1.01
N SER A 87 12.83 45.78 -0.37
CA SER A 87 13.32 44.80 0.60
C SER A 87 13.91 43.55 -0.09
N PRO A 88 14.99 42.96 0.47
CA PRO A 88 15.56 41.72 -0.07
C PRO A 88 14.58 40.54 -0.01
N GLU A 89 13.63 40.57 0.92
CA GLU A 89 12.56 39.58 1.03
C GLU A 89 11.53 39.67 -0.12
N TYR A 90 11.26 40.88 -0.62
CA TYR A 90 10.39 41.07 -1.79
C TYR A 90 10.97 40.39 -3.03
N LEU A 91 12.27 40.58 -3.30
CA LEU A 91 12.95 39.94 -4.43
C LEU A 91 12.95 38.41 -4.33
N ARG A 92 13.17 37.86 -3.14
CA ARG A 92 13.08 36.40 -2.89
C ARG A 92 11.65 35.89 -3.12
N ASN A 93 10.64 36.65 -2.69
CA ASN A 93 9.24 36.30 -2.91
C ASN A 93 8.87 36.35 -4.40
N MET A 94 9.34 37.34 -5.16
CA MET A 94 9.12 37.42 -6.61
C MET A 94 9.75 36.22 -7.34
N GLN A 95 10.96 35.81 -6.98
CA GLN A 95 11.57 34.61 -7.55
C GLN A 95 10.81 33.33 -7.17
N ASN A 96 10.35 33.21 -5.92
CA ASN A 96 9.52 32.08 -5.50
C ASN A 96 8.16 32.05 -6.22
N LEU A 97 7.56 33.21 -6.50
CA LEU A 97 6.33 33.32 -7.28
C LEU A 97 6.54 32.86 -8.72
N GLN A 98 7.65 33.25 -9.35
CA GLN A 98 8.03 32.79 -10.69
C GLN A 98 8.23 31.27 -10.72
N ASN A 99 8.90 30.70 -9.72
CA ASN A 99 9.07 29.25 -9.61
C ASN A 99 7.75 28.50 -9.35
N MET A 100 6.77 29.15 -8.71
CA MET A 100 5.46 28.57 -8.41
C MET A 100 4.49 28.62 -9.60
N MET A 101 4.73 29.50 -10.59
CA MET A 101 3.82 29.68 -11.73
C MET A 101 3.60 28.38 -12.50
N GLY A 102 4.67 27.63 -12.77
CA GLY A 102 4.59 26.35 -13.48
C GLY A 102 3.77 25.32 -12.71
N GLU A 103 4.13 25.06 -11.45
CA GLU A 103 3.44 24.05 -10.63
C GLU A 103 1.94 24.38 -10.41
N MET A 104 1.57 25.66 -10.24
CA MET A 104 0.17 26.04 -10.10
C MET A 104 -0.61 25.97 -11.41
N SER A 105 0.02 26.28 -12.54
CA SER A 105 -0.61 26.11 -13.86
C SER A 105 -0.86 24.63 -14.15
N ASP A 106 0.14 23.78 -13.90
CA ASP A 106 0.01 22.33 -14.08
C ASP A 106 -1.08 21.76 -13.16
N LEU A 107 -1.14 22.21 -11.91
CA LEU A 107 -2.20 21.82 -10.98
C LEU A 107 -3.57 22.30 -11.46
N TYR A 108 -3.68 23.53 -11.95
CA TYR A 108 -4.93 24.08 -12.49
C TYR A 108 -5.39 23.28 -13.71
N ASP A 109 -4.49 22.96 -14.65
CA ASP A 109 -4.80 22.17 -15.83
C ASP A 109 -5.20 20.74 -15.47
N LEU A 110 -4.58 20.14 -14.46
CA LEU A 110 -4.97 18.85 -13.91
C LEU A 110 -6.37 18.90 -13.25
N VAL A 111 -6.66 19.97 -12.50
CA VAL A 111 -7.99 20.16 -11.91
C VAL A 111 -9.02 20.40 -13.01
N ALA A 112 -8.73 21.24 -14.00
CA ALA A 112 -9.63 21.58 -15.10
C ALA A 112 -9.93 20.37 -16.00
N SER A 113 -8.93 19.54 -16.29
CA SER A 113 -9.13 18.29 -17.03
C SER A 113 -10.01 17.29 -16.28
N ASN A 114 -9.87 17.19 -14.96
CA ASN A 114 -10.71 16.34 -14.12
C ASN A 114 -12.08 16.96 -13.77
N ALA A 115 -12.22 18.29 -13.89
CA ALA A 115 -13.45 19.00 -13.58
C ALA A 115 -14.61 18.55 -14.45
N HIS A 116 -14.37 18.08 -15.67
CA HIS A 116 -15.41 17.52 -16.54
C HIS A 116 -16.16 16.35 -15.88
N HIS A 117 -15.52 15.54 -15.03
CA HIS A 117 -16.19 14.44 -14.35
C HIS A 117 -17.15 14.90 -13.25
N VAL A 118 -16.91 16.10 -12.72
CA VAL A 118 -17.65 16.73 -11.62
C VAL A 118 -18.73 17.69 -12.15
N ASP A 119 -18.50 18.27 -13.32
CA ASP A 119 -19.51 19.08 -14.01
C ASP A 119 -20.60 18.14 -14.51
N TRP A 120 -21.85 18.36 -14.09
CA TRP A 120 -23.01 17.49 -14.36
C TRP A 120 -23.44 17.52 -15.84
N SER A 121 -22.51 17.71 -16.77
CA SER A 121 -22.68 17.78 -18.22
C SER A 121 -23.26 16.47 -18.78
N SER A 122 -22.75 15.32 -18.33
CA SER A 122 -23.28 14.00 -18.69
C SER A 122 -23.96 13.32 -17.50
N GLU A 123 -25.28 13.49 -17.40
CA GLU A 123 -26.09 13.09 -16.24
C GLU A 123 -25.92 11.63 -15.82
N GLY A 124 -25.93 10.70 -16.77
CA GLY A 124 -25.76 9.27 -16.47
C GLY A 124 -24.40 8.92 -15.86
N LYS A 125 -23.30 9.47 -16.41
CA LYS A 125 -21.95 9.14 -15.94
C LYS A 125 -21.68 9.73 -14.54
N THR A 126 -22.03 11.00 -14.33
CA THR A 126 -21.84 11.67 -13.04
C THR A 126 -22.70 11.04 -11.95
N MET A 127 -23.92 10.58 -12.28
CA MET A 127 -24.77 9.85 -11.34
C MET A 127 -24.15 8.52 -10.89
N HIS A 128 -23.56 7.75 -11.81
CA HIS A 128 -22.83 6.53 -11.44
C HIS A 128 -21.59 6.82 -10.60
N ILE A 129 -20.86 7.91 -10.88
CA ILE A 129 -19.72 8.35 -10.05
C ILE A 129 -20.19 8.73 -8.64
N PHE A 130 -21.33 9.42 -8.52
CA PHE A 130 -21.92 9.76 -7.23
C PHE A 130 -22.35 8.51 -6.45
N GLN A 131 -23.03 7.56 -7.10
CA GLN A 131 -23.39 6.27 -6.51
C GLN A 131 -22.16 5.48 -6.07
N ALA A 132 -21.13 5.40 -6.93
CA ALA A 132 -19.86 4.73 -6.60
C ALA A 132 -19.18 5.39 -5.39
N THR A 133 -19.21 6.72 -5.29
CA THR A 133 -18.69 7.47 -4.14
C THR A 133 -19.46 7.15 -2.85
N LEU A 134 -20.78 7.00 -2.93
CA LEU A 134 -21.60 6.60 -1.77
C LEU A 134 -21.29 5.17 -1.35
N VAL A 135 -21.18 4.24 -2.31
CA VAL A 135 -20.80 2.85 -2.03
C VAL A 135 -19.39 2.79 -1.41
N SER A 136 -18.42 3.54 -1.95
CA SER A 136 -17.07 3.60 -1.38
C SER A 136 -17.07 4.17 0.04
N PHE A 137 -17.94 5.15 0.33
CA PHE A 137 -18.13 5.68 1.68
C PHE A 137 -18.65 4.61 2.66
N PHE A 138 -19.63 3.79 2.26
CA PHE A 138 -20.12 2.70 3.10
C PHE A 138 -19.06 1.61 3.31
N ILE A 139 -18.32 1.23 2.26
CA ILE A 139 -17.19 0.29 2.37
C ILE A 139 -16.14 0.82 3.33
N LEU A 140 -15.79 2.10 3.23
CA LEU A 140 -14.83 2.77 4.12
C LEU A 140 -15.32 2.78 5.57
N CYS A 141 -16.62 3.03 5.80
CA CYS A 141 -17.23 2.95 7.12
C CYS A 141 -17.14 1.53 7.71
N PHE A 142 -17.40 0.50 6.89
CA PHE A 142 -17.25 -0.90 7.29
C PHE A 142 -15.79 -1.26 7.60
N THR A 143 -14.83 -0.79 6.80
CA THR A 143 -13.40 -0.98 7.04
C THR A 143 -12.94 -0.30 8.34
N ILE A 144 -13.44 0.90 8.64
CA ILE A 144 -13.20 1.59 9.93
C ILE A 144 -13.74 0.77 11.11
N TRP A 145 -14.85 0.06 10.92
CA TRP A 145 -15.43 -0.79 11.95
C TRP A 145 -14.62 -2.07 12.16
N LEU A 146 -14.11 -2.67 11.08
CA LEU A 146 -13.38 -3.94 11.13
C LEU A 146 -11.93 -3.78 11.61
N ILE A 147 -11.30 -2.64 11.34
CA ILE A 147 -9.87 -2.42 11.59
C ILE A 147 -9.67 -1.27 12.58
N PRO A 148 -8.89 -1.46 13.67
CA PRO A 148 -8.51 -0.37 14.57
C PRO A 148 -7.46 0.55 13.90
N LEU A 149 -7.92 1.40 12.98
CA LEU A 149 -7.07 2.31 12.19
C LEU A 149 -6.22 3.26 13.04
N ASN A 150 -6.67 3.56 14.28
CA ASN A 150 -5.95 4.41 15.24
C ASN A 150 -4.53 3.89 15.48
N ILE A 151 -4.37 2.59 15.68
CA ILE A 151 -3.06 1.98 15.96
C ILE A 151 -2.22 1.93 14.70
N ILE A 152 -2.82 1.62 13.55
CA ILE A 152 -2.08 1.53 12.27
C ILE A 152 -1.51 2.89 11.88
N PHE A 153 -2.30 3.96 11.94
CA PHE A 153 -1.82 5.31 11.64
C PHE A 153 -0.76 5.77 12.64
N LEU A 154 -0.98 5.52 13.93
CA LEU A 154 -0.01 5.88 14.97
C LEU A 154 1.32 5.14 14.77
N VAL A 155 1.28 3.82 14.56
CA VAL A 155 2.49 3.01 14.32
C VAL A 155 3.17 3.42 13.01
N SER A 156 2.40 3.67 11.95
CA SER A 156 2.94 4.11 10.66
C SER A 156 3.70 5.42 10.77
N GLY A 157 3.11 6.45 11.38
CA GLY A 157 3.78 7.74 11.55
C GLY A 157 4.94 7.69 12.52
N MET A 158 4.78 7.02 13.67
CA MET A 158 5.89 6.82 14.61
C MET A 158 7.06 6.10 13.93
N CYS A 159 6.79 5.07 13.12
CA CYS A 159 7.81 4.38 12.35
C CYS A 159 8.48 5.30 11.33
N ALA A 160 7.72 6.10 10.57
CA ALA A 160 8.28 7.04 9.60
C ALA A 160 9.21 8.09 10.26
N PHE A 161 8.81 8.64 11.41
CA PHE A 161 9.65 9.57 12.17
C PHE A 161 10.88 8.89 12.77
N LEU A 162 10.72 7.66 13.30
CA LEU A 162 11.81 6.88 13.89
C LEU A 162 12.84 6.46 12.84
N LEU A 163 12.41 5.99 11.66
CA LEU A 163 13.30 5.62 10.56
C LEU A 163 14.14 6.80 10.06
N ASN A 164 13.60 8.02 10.15
CA ASN A 164 14.33 9.21 9.74
C ASN A 164 15.32 9.73 10.79
N THR A 165 15.22 9.28 12.06
CA THR A 165 16.19 9.67 13.09
C THR A 165 17.60 9.23 12.72
N ARG A 166 18.59 10.06 13.08
CA ARG A 166 20.02 9.76 12.85
C ARG A 166 20.41 8.43 13.51
N PHE A 167 19.91 8.18 14.72
CA PHE A 167 20.14 6.95 15.46
C PHE A 167 19.67 5.70 14.70
N THR A 168 18.43 5.70 14.19
CA THR A 168 17.92 4.55 13.42
C THR A 168 18.67 4.35 12.12
N LYS A 169 19.15 5.41 11.45
CA LYS A 169 20.00 5.26 10.26
C LYS A 169 21.33 4.58 10.58
N TYR A 170 21.94 4.89 11.73
CA TYR A 170 23.15 4.18 12.18
C TYR A 170 22.85 2.74 12.60
N LEU A 171 21.78 2.53 13.38
CA LEU A 171 21.36 1.20 13.81
C LEU A 171 21.00 0.31 12.60
N LEU A 172 20.28 0.85 11.62
CA LEU A 172 19.89 0.14 10.42
C LEU A 172 21.10 -0.23 9.57
N LYS A 173 22.14 0.61 9.50
CA LYS A 173 23.40 0.27 8.82
C LYS A 173 24.11 -0.90 9.50
N GLU A 174 24.14 -0.93 10.83
CA GLU A 174 24.80 -1.98 11.60
C GLU A 174 23.99 -3.29 11.60
N LEU A 175 22.66 -3.19 11.61
CA LEU A 175 21.75 -4.33 11.68
C LEU A 175 21.37 -4.87 10.29
N MET A 176 21.60 -4.11 9.21
CA MET A 176 21.35 -4.51 7.82
C MET A 176 21.91 -5.90 7.49
N PRO A 177 23.21 -6.19 7.73
CA PRO A 177 23.77 -7.49 7.39
C PRO A 177 23.11 -8.63 8.19
N LYS A 178 22.76 -8.41 9.46
CA LYS A 178 22.08 -9.43 10.27
C LYS A 178 20.63 -9.65 9.83
N LEU A 179 19.92 -8.60 9.44
CA LEU A 179 18.55 -8.71 8.93
C LEU A 179 18.50 -9.44 7.59
N THR A 180 19.47 -9.20 6.70
CA THR A 180 19.52 -9.89 5.41
C THR A 180 19.78 -11.37 5.59
N ASP A 181 20.69 -11.75 6.49
CA ASP A 181 21.02 -13.16 6.74
C ASP A 181 19.84 -13.92 7.36
N VAL A 182 19.20 -13.33 8.38
CA VAL A 182 18.00 -13.92 9.00
C VAL A 182 16.83 -13.97 8.00
N GLY A 183 16.63 -12.89 7.23
CA GLY A 183 15.59 -12.82 6.20
C GLY A 183 15.76 -13.89 5.12
N GLN A 184 16.97 -14.09 4.62
CA GLN A 184 17.29 -15.15 3.67
C GLN A 184 17.05 -16.54 4.27
N SER A 185 17.44 -16.77 5.53
CA SER A 185 17.24 -18.07 6.19
C SER A 185 15.75 -18.42 6.36
N GLN A 186 14.92 -17.44 6.74
CA GLN A 186 13.48 -17.60 6.90
C GLN A 186 12.80 -17.80 5.55
N PHE A 187 13.18 -17.00 4.55
CA PHE A 187 12.65 -17.14 3.20
C PHE A 187 12.96 -18.50 2.60
N ASN A 188 14.21 -18.99 2.74
CA ASN A 188 14.59 -20.31 2.26
C ASN A 188 13.83 -21.43 2.98
N SER A 189 13.61 -21.30 4.30
CA SER A 189 12.83 -22.28 5.08
C SER A 189 11.38 -22.34 4.61
N ILE A 190 10.77 -21.18 4.36
CA ILE A 190 9.39 -21.08 3.85
C ILE A 190 9.30 -21.63 2.42
N LEU A 191 10.24 -21.26 1.55
CA LEU A 191 10.30 -21.75 0.17
C LEU A 191 10.45 -23.27 0.13
N GLN A 192 11.34 -23.83 0.95
CA GLN A 192 11.49 -25.28 1.08
C GLN A 192 10.21 -25.95 1.57
N TRP A 193 9.50 -25.35 2.54
CA TRP A 193 8.21 -25.85 3.01
C TRP A 193 7.15 -25.84 1.90
N TYR A 194 7.04 -24.76 1.11
CA TYR A 194 6.14 -24.70 -0.06
C TYR A 194 6.48 -25.75 -1.12
N LEU A 195 7.75 -25.90 -1.49
CA LEU A 195 8.20 -26.91 -2.46
C LEU A 195 7.91 -28.33 -1.99
N GLN A 196 8.05 -28.59 -0.68
CA GLN A 196 7.74 -29.89 -0.10
C GLN A 196 6.23 -30.17 -0.09
N LEU A 197 5.41 -29.13 0.14
CA LEU A 197 3.95 -29.24 0.04
C LEU A 197 3.52 -29.60 -1.40
N GLU A 198 4.11 -28.96 -2.40
CA GLU A 198 3.87 -29.25 -3.82
C GLU A 198 4.25 -30.70 -4.18
N LYS A 199 5.42 -31.16 -3.71
CA LYS A 199 5.86 -32.55 -3.92
C LYS A 199 4.88 -33.56 -3.32
N ASN A 200 4.43 -33.35 -2.09
CA ASN A 200 3.48 -34.24 -1.43
C ASN A 200 2.13 -34.30 -2.18
N LEU A 201 1.65 -33.16 -2.68
CA LEU A 201 0.44 -33.10 -3.51
C LEU A 201 0.61 -33.87 -4.83
N ASN A 202 1.77 -33.75 -5.47
CA ASN A 202 2.08 -34.47 -6.72
C ASN A 202 2.24 -35.98 -6.51
N ASP A 203 2.89 -36.42 -5.44
CA ASP A 203 3.03 -37.84 -5.08
C ASP A 203 1.65 -38.46 -4.77
N GLN A 204 0.75 -37.72 -4.13
CA GLN A 204 -0.62 -38.19 -3.87
C GLN A 204 -1.48 -38.26 -5.14
N ALA A 205 -1.22 -37.41 -6.14
CA ALA A 205 -1.86 -37.52 -7.45
C ALA A 205 -1.28 -38.66 -8.30
N ASN A 206 0.02 -38.96 -8.13
CA ASN A 206 0.72 -40.05 -8.80
C ASN A 206 0.59 -41.37 -8.01
N ILE A 207 -0.64 -41.84 -7.81
CA ILE A 207 -0.87 -43.18 -7.26
C ILE A 207 -0.48 -44.20 -8.34
N GLN A 208 0.78 -44.61 -8.34
CA GLN A 208 1.24 -45.70 -9.19
C GLN A 208 0.75 -47.02 -8.58
N GLU A 209 -0.14 -47.73 -9.29
CA GLU A 209 -0.55 -49.08 -8.92
C GLU A 209 0.66 -50.03 -8.99
N MET A 210 1.34 -50.23 -7.86
CA MET A 210 2.40 -51.22 -7.76
C MET A 210 1.77 -52.59 -7.52
N SER A 211 1.63 -53.39 -8.58
CA SER A 211 1.21 -54.79 -8.46
C SER A 211 2.33 -55.63 -7.87
N LEU A 212 2.26 -55.88 -6.56
CA LEU A 212 3.22 -56.71 -5.85
C LEU A 212 2.75 -58.17 -5.88
N TYR A 213 3.42 -59.00 -6.67
CA TYR A 213 3.13 -60.43 -6.76
C TYR A 213 3.98 -61.19 -5.73
N GLU A 214 3.34 -61.67 -4.67
CA GLU A 214 3.98 -62.61 -3.74
C GLU A 214 3.93 -64.03 -4.31
N ASN A 215 5.09 -64.65 -4.49
CA ASN A 215 5.19 -65.99 -5.07
C ASN A 215 5.24 -67.04 -3.94
N GLN A 216 4.23 -67.92 -3.88
CA GLN A 216 4.16 -68.99 -2.88
C GLN A 216 4.35 -70.35 -3.53
N ARG A 217 5.13 -71.24 -2.89
CA ARG A 217 5.38 -72.60 -3.38
C ARG A 217 4.56 -73.60 -2.60
N TRP A 218 3.81 -74.45 -3.31
CA TRP A 218 2.95 -75.48 -2.75
C TRP A 218 3.66 -76.85 -2.66
N TRP A 219 3.40 -77.59 -1.59
CA TRP A 219 3.90 -78.95 -1.37
C TRP A 219 2.76 -79.90 -0.97
N SER A 220 2.73 -81.11 -1.53
CA SER A 220 1.74 -82.13 -1.19
C SER A 220 2.03 -82.69 0.21
N GLY A 221 1.33 -82.17 1.22
CA GLY A 221 1.40 -82.65 2.61
C GLY A 221 1.64 -81.56 3.67
N SER A 222 2.21 -80.42 3.29
CA SER A 222 2.49 -79.29 4.21
C SER A 222 1.83 -77.97 3.81
N GLY A 223 1.18 -77.90 2.64
CA GLY A 223 0.42 -76.73 2.19
C GLY A 223 1.27 -75.65 1.52
N PHE A 224 0.74 -74.41 1.49
CA PHE A 224 1.44 -73.24 0.95
C PHE A 224 2.51 -72.73 1.92
N VAL A 225 3.73 -72.53 1.42
CA VAL A 225 4.84 -72.01 2.23
C VAL A 225 5.35 -70.69 1.64
N PRO A 226 5.29 -69.58 2.40
CA PRO A 226 5.94 -68.33 1.99
C PRO A 226 7.46 -68.54 2.06
N HIS A 227 8.18 -68.39 0.94
CA HIS A 227 9.67 -68.38 0.95
C HIS A 227 10.14 -67.07 1.62
N VAL A 228 11.25 -66.96 2.36
CA VAL A 228 12.57 -67.59 2.31
C VAL A 228 13.00 -67.97 3.73
N LYS A 229 13.40 -69.24 3.96
CA LYS A 229 14.14 -69.60 5.18
C LYS A 229 15.47 -68.84 5.16
N LYS A 230 15.72 -68.05 6.21
CA LYS A 230 16.92 -67.21 6.39
C LYS A 230 18.18 -68.08 6.46
N GLU A 231 18.73 -68.49 5.32
CA GLU A 231 20.05 -69.09 5.27
C GLU A 231 21.11 -67.97 5.34
N ARG A 232 21.89 -67.99 6.43
CA ARG A 232 23.12 -67.19 6.57
C ARG A 232 24.16 -67.70 5.57
N CYS A 233 24.15 -67.20 4.34
CA CYS A 233 25.22 -67.44 3.38
C CYS A 233 26.07 -66.17 3.21
N LYS A 234 27.34 -66.26 3.64
CA LYS A 234 28.42 -65.35 3.23
C LYS A 234 28.57 -65.48 1.71
N PHE A 235 28.26 -64.43 0.95
CA PHE A 235 28.79 -64.27 -0.39
C PHE A 235 29.22 -62.82 -0.61
N THR A 236 30.51 -62.70 -0.91
CA THR A 236 31.18 -61.50 -1.36
C THR A 236 30.83 -61.23 -2.83
N LEU A 237 30.53 -59.96 -3.12
CA LEU A 237 30.84 -59.21 -4.35
C LEU A 237 29.99 -59.39 -5.63
N PHE A 238 29.85 -58.22 -6.29
CA PHE A 238 29.51 -57.91 -7.70
C PHE A 238 28.08 -57.53 -8.07
N ALA A 239 27.84 -56.21 -8.11
CA ALA A 239 26.91 -55.59 -9.05
C ALA A 239 27.58 -54.36 -9.67
N TYR A 240 28.37 -54.58 -10.72
CA TYR A 240 28.67 -53.55 -11.72
C TYR A 240 27.72 -53.77 -12.91
N HIS A 241 27.00 -52.71 -13.25
CA HIS A 241 26.71 -52.25 -14.61
C HIS A 241 26.24 -53.28 -15.66
N CYS A 242 24.97 -53.22 -16.05
CA CYS A 242 24.55 -53.30 -17.46
C CYS A 242 23.06 -52.97 -17.61
N LEU A 243 22.72 -51.81 -18.18
CA LEU A 243 21.49 -51.57 -18.95
C LEU A 243 21.66 -50.30 -19.80
N THR A 244 22.49 -50.46 -20.83
CA THR A 244 22.52 -49.82 -22.16
C THR A 244 22.98 -50.98 -23.04
N ASP A 245 22.30 -51.52 -24.04
CA ASP A 245 21.34 -51.03 -25.02
C ASP A 245 20.51 -52.23 -25.53
N ALA A 246 19.34 -51.97 -26.11
CA ALA A 246 19.03 -52.39 -27.49
C ALA A 246 17.61 -51.97 -27.90
N SER A 247 17.58 -51.13 -28.95
CA SER A 247 16.57 -51.05 -30.03
C SER A 247 15.11 -50.72 -29.71
#